data_AF-A0AAN0IIG2-F1
#
_entry.id   AF-A0AAN0IIG2-F1
#
_cell.length_a   1.000
_cell.length_b   1.000
_cell.length_c   1.000
_cell.angle_alpha   90.00
_cell.angle_beta   90.00
_cell.angle_gamma   90.00
#
_symmetry.space_group_name_H-M   'P 1'
#
loop_
_entity.id
_entity.type
_entity.pdbx_description
1 polymer ?
#
loop_
_entity_poly.entity_id
_entity_poly.type
_entity_poly.pdbx_seq_one_letter_code
_entity_poly.pdbx_strand_id
1 'polypeptide(L)'
;MATPPVQSEPELDPPVEFGTIMDPVHGSIQLDKYLLKIIDRPEFQRLRKIKQLGGVCYVYPGATHTRFEHSIGVCHIAGQLVTALNEHGNWFTKEEKMCVQIAALCHDVGHGPYSHLYDFAIEEIFPELEAEKVQHEYRSASITKQIMENLKTTKEMNDLTRCDHWDKHVKLIQDIITFDKFYEKNNSNADKMKEFWDQHLASGYTYRDRSFLFEIVANGFTGIDVDKMDYFIRDSHSVGLPNSFDWRRFTQTAKIMKCTDENGAVFHHICSRDKDAPSLYELFHTRNLLYRTVYKHKTVVIVEYLIKEALIIANHVVKVDGGSYLLDCWDKNEDFIKIDDTVEDFILHLCTKKLKLSHGITKSTSCNLGVIDPNEEDTDTAAAMKQLQKAQKILERVTNERRLPKFNR
;
A
#
# COMPACT_ATOMS: atom_id res chain seq x y z
N MET A 1 25.36 -13.81 -25.52
CA MET A 1 25.04 -15.16 -25.01
C MET A 1 25.10 -15.09 -23.49
N ALA A 2 24.12 -15.71 -22.83
CA ALA A 2 23.81 -15.65 -21.39
C ALA A 2 25.02 -16.04 -20.49
N THR A 3 25.14 -15.64 -19.21
CA THR A 3 24.38 -16.15 -18.03
C THR A 3 24.90 -15.47 -16.69
N PRO A 4 24.40 -15.73 -15.44
CA PRO A 4 24.31 -17.07 -14.81
C PRO A 4 22.85 -17.51 -14.54
N PRO A 5 22.45 -18.73 -14.93
CA PRO A 5 21.30 -19.37 -14.32
C PRO A 5 21.60 -19.63 -12.85
N VAL A 6 20.56 -19.71 -12.03
CA VAL A 6 20.67 -20.33 -10.70
C VAL A 6 21.02 -21.80 -10.93
N GLN A 7 22.25 -22.21 -10.62
CA GLN A 7 22.58 -23.63 -10.45
C GLN A 7 22.30 -24.00 -9.00
N SER A 8 21.17 -24.67 -8.78
CA SER A 8 21.00 -25.57 -7.63
C SER A 8 20.37 -26.85 -8.15
N GLU A 9 20.96 -28.00 -7.81
CA GLU A 9 20.34 -29.31 -8.01
C GLU A 9 18.96 -29.33 -7.34
N PRO A 10 17.97 -30.07 -7.86
CA PRO A 10 16.67 -30.16 -7.23
C PRO A 10 16.81 -31.06 -5.99
N GLU A 11 17.09 -30.46 -4.83
CA GLU A 11 16.49 -31.00 -3.61
C GLU A 11 14.98 -30.97 -3.84
N LEU A 12 14.34 -32.14 -3.78
CA LEU A 12 12.89 -32.23 -3.80
C LEU A 12 12.39 -31.53 -2.54
N ASP A 13 12.12 -30.24 -2.70
CA ASP A 13 11.47 -29.43 -1.68
C ASP A 13 10.22 -30.16 -1.17
N PRO A 14 9.93 -30.11 0.13
CA PRO A 14 8.65 -30.57 0.63
C PRO A 14 7.52 -29.86 -0.14
N PRO A 15 6.40 -30.54 -0.41
CA PRO A 15 5.32 -29.97 -1.20
C PRO A 15 4.86 -28.65 -0.59
N VAL A 16 4.97 -27.58 -1.38
CA VAL A 16 4.46 -26.26 -0.99
C VAL A 16 2.96 -26.37 -0.81
N GLU A 17 2.49 -26.14 0.40
CA GLU A 17 1.07 -26.14 0.69
C GLU A 17 0.47 -24.77 0.35
N PHE A 18 -0.62 -24.77 -0.42
CA PHE A 18 -1.32 -23.56 -0.84
C PHE A 18 -2.66 -23.42 -0.12
N GLY A 19 -3.10 -22.18 0.11
CA GLY A 19 -4.50 -21.88 0.38
C GLY A 19 -5.12 -21.07 -0.73
N THR A 20 -6.44 -21.02 -0.75
CA THR A 20 -7.23 -20.39 -1.82
C THR A 20 -8.08 -19.25 -1.27
N ILE A 21 -8.04 -18.11 -1.96
CA ILE A 21 -8.90 -16.96 -1.70
C ILE A 21 -9.72 -16.68 -2.96
N MET A 22 -11.03 -16.47 -2.81
CA MET A 22 -11.89 -16.07 -3.91
C MET A 22 -11.88 -14.55 -4.04
N ASP A 23 -11.51 -14.06 -5.22
CA ASP A 23 -11.43 -12.65 -5.57
C ASP A 23 -12.33 -12.36 -6.78
N PRO A 24 -13.13 -11.27 -6.76
CA PRO A 24 -14.09 -10.97 -7.83
C PRO A 24 -13.44 -10.60 -9.17
N VAL A 25 -12.17 -10.19 -9.17
CA VAL A 25 -11.43 -9.72 -10.35
C VAL A 25 -10.59 -10.85 -10.95
N HIS A 26 -9.93 -11.63 -10.10
CA HIS A 26 -8.96 -12.65 -10.49
C HIS A 26 -9.51 -14.08 -10.38
N GLY A 27 -10.68 -14.26 -9.77
CA GLY A 27 -11.28 -15.57 -9.54
C GLY A 27 -10.64 -16.27 -8.35
N SER A 28 -10.16 -17.50 -8.56
CA SER A 28 -9.51 -18.28 -7.50
C SER A 28 -8.02 -17.93 -7.43
N ILE A 29 -7.60 -17.26 -6.35
CA ILE A 29 -6.21 -16.92 -6.09
C ILE A 29 -5.60 -18.01 -5.18
N GLN A 30 -4.53 -18.65 -5.63
CA GLN A 30 -3.73 -19.56 -4.83
C GLN A 30 -2.51 -18.84 -4.27
N LEU A 31 -2.31 -18.94 -2.95
CA LEU A 31 -1.16 -18.36 -2.25
C LEU A 31 -0.48 -19.40 -1.38
N ASP A 32 0.85 -19.28 -1.28
CA ASP A 32 1.67 -20.04 -0.34
C ASP A 32 1.15 -19.82 1.10
N LYS A 33 1.07 -20.88 1.91
CA LYS A 33 0.62 -20.77 3.31
C LYS A 33 1.42 -19.76 4.14
N TYR A 34 2.68 -19.49 3.80
CA TYR A 34 3.45 -18.44 4.45
C TYR A 34 2.85 -17.04 4.21
N LEU A 35 2.41 -16.75 2.97
CA LEU A 35 1.74 -15.49 2.65
C LEU A 35 0.40 -15.38 3.40
N LEU A 36 -0.31 -16.50 3.58
CA LEU A 36 -1.54 -16.52 4.40
C LEU A 36 -1.26 -16.17 5.86
N LYS A 37 -0.13 -16.61 6.43
CA LYS A 37 0.26 -16.21 7.80
C LYS A 37 0.52 -14.71 7.94
N ILE A 38 0.96 -14.03 6.87
CA ILE A 38 1.07 -12.57 6.83
C ILE A 38 -0.32 -11.95 6.73
N ILE A 39 -1.18 -12.50 5.85
CA ILE A 39 -2.56 -12.02 5.69
C ILE A 39 -3.33 -12.08 7.01
N ASP A 40 -3.14 -13.13 7.80
CA ASP A 40 -3.83 -13.33 9.09
C ASP A 40 -3.35 -12.37 10.20
N ARG A 41 -2.34 -11.53 9.96
CA ARG A 41 -1.83 -10.59 10.96
C ARG A 41 -2.76 -9.39 11.13
N PRO A 42 -2.90 -8.85 12.36
CA PRO A 42 -3.72 -7.66 12.62
C PRO A 42 -3.37 -6.49 11.70
N GLU A 43 -2.08 -6.28 11.44
CA GLU A 43 -1.54 -5.22 10.58
C GLU A 43 -2.10 -5.31 9.16
N PHE A 44 -2.22 -6.52 8.61
CA PHE A 44 -2.77 -6.75 7.28
C PHE A 44 -4.31 -6.80 7.28
N GLN A 45 -4.94 -7.44 8.28
CA GLN A 45 -6.40 -7.51 8.42
C GLN A 45 -7.04 -6.11 8.57
N ARG A 46 -6.31 -5.15 9.13
CA ARG A 46 -6.69 -3.73 9.18
C ARG A 46 -7.09 -3.18 7.82
N LEU A 47 -6.43 -3.61 6.74
CA LEU A 47 -6.70 -3.12 5.38
C LEU A 47 -8.15 -3.37 4.92
N ARG A 48 -8.88 -4.31 5.56
CA ARG A 48 -10.32 -4.55 5.30
C ARG A 48 -11.21 -3.36 5.64
N LYS A 49 -10.68 -2.41 6.40
CA LYS A 49 -11.41 -1.23 6.87
C LYS A 49 -10.85 0.06 6.29
N ILE A 50 -10.00 -0.04 5.25
CA ILE A 50 -9.43 1.11 4.56
C ILE A 50 -9.89 1.05 3.11
N LYS A 51 -10.79 1.95 2.73
CA LYS A 51 -11.30 2.02 1.36
C LYS A 51 -10.16 2.37 0.40
N GLN A 52 -10.04 1.60 -0.69
CA GLN A 52 -9.01 1.79 -1.72
C GLN A 52 -9.02 3.22 -2.24
N LEU A 53 -10.22 3.71 -2.53
CA LEU A 53 -10.46 5.00 -3.18
C LEU A 53 -10.96 6.09 -2.21
N GLY A 54 -10.75 5.91 -0.89
CA GLY A 54 -11.06 6.94 0.11
C GLY A 54 -12.47 7.52 -0.03
N GLY A 55 -12.55 8.83 -0.33
CA GLY A 55 -13.81 9.57 -0.45
C GLY A 55 -14.59 9.34 -1.75
N VAL A 56 -14.08 8.54 -2.69
CA VAL A 56 -14.76 8.25 -3.97
C VAL A 56 -16.11 7.54 -3.75
N CYS A 57 -16.25 6.74 -2.69
CA CYS A 57 -17.48 5.99 -2.41
C CYS A 57 -18.73 6.88 -2.21
N TYR A 58 -18.56 8.15 -1.81
CA TYR A 58 -19.68 9.11 -1.68
C TYR A 58 -20.20 9.65 -3.01
N VAL A 59 -19.51 9.36 -4.11
CA VAL A 59 -19.92 9.73 -5.48
C VAL A 59 -20.17 8.50 -6.33
N TYR A 60 -19.37 7.44 -6.13
CA TYR A 60 -19.48 6.16 -6.81
C TYR A 60 -19.80 5.08 -5.77
N PRO A 61 -21.10 4.77 -5.53
CA PRO A 61 -21.50 3.85 -4.46
C PRO A 61 -20.96 2.42 -4.58
N GLY A 62 -20.47 2.03 -5.77
CA GLY A 62 -19.81 0.73 -5.98
C GLY A 62 -18.32 0.70 -5.57
N ALA A 63 -17.70 1.86 -5.33
CA ALA A 63 -16.30 1.99 -4.91
C ALA A 63 -16.10 1.69 -3.42
N THR A 64 -16.60 0.54 -2.96
CA THR A 64 -16.52 0.10 -1.56
C THR A 64 -15.39 -0.88 -1.28
N HIS A 65 -14.64 -1.26 -2.32
CA HIS A 65 -13.52 -2.17 -2.18
C HIS A 65 -12.39 -1.55 -1.34
N THR A 66 -11.65 -2.41 -0.67
CA THR A 66 -10.65 -2.05 0.34
C THR A 66 -9.25 -2.39 -0.14
N ARG A 67 -8.26 -1.80 0.54
CA ARG A 67 -6.84 -2.09 0.31
C ARG A 67 -6.52 -3.59 0.49
N PHE A 68 -7.31 -4.32 1.29
CA PHE A 68 -7.08 -5.74 1.57
C PHE A 68 -7.14 -6.62 0.31
N GLU A 69 -8.25 -6.58 -0.44
CA GLU A 69 -8.39 -7.39 -1.65
C GLU A 69 -7.47 -6.90 -2.78
N HIS A 70 -7.18 -5.60 -2.84
CA HIS A 70 -6.20 -5.03 -3.77
C HIS A 70 -4.81 -5.60 -3.51
N SER A 71 -4.30 -5.52 -2.27
CA SER A 71 -2.99 -6.08 -1.89
C SER A 71 -2.85 -7.58 -2.21
N ILE A 72 -3.91 -8.37 -2.00
CA ILE A 72 -3.94 -9.79 -2.39
C ILE A 72 -3.86 -9.96 -3.91
N GLY A 73 -4.59 -9.14 -4.67
CA GLY A 73 -4.56 -9.13 -6.12
C GLY A 73 -3.19 -8.76 -6.69
N VAL A 74 -2.53 -7.73 -6.13
CA VAL A 74 -1.15 -7.33 -6.49
C VAL A 74 -0.17 -8.47 -6.23
N CYS A 75 -0.27 -9.13 -5.06
CA CYS A 75 0.53 -10.32 -4.75
C CYS A 75 0.31 -11.47 -5.76
N HIS A 76 -0.94 -11.69 -6.17
CA HIS A 76 -1.29 -12.69 -7.18
C HIS A 76 -0.61 -12.39 -8.53
N ILE A 77 -0.78 -11.17 -9.07
CA ILE A 77 -0.21 -10.79 -10.36
C ILE A 77 1.32 -10.82 -10.31
N ALA A 78 1.93 -10.35 -9.22
CA ALA A 78 3.38 -10.44 -9.00
C ALA A 78 3.89 -11.89 -9.07
N GLY A 79 3.20 -12.82 -8.38
CA GLY A 79 3.52 -14.24 -8.40
C GLY A 79 3.38 -14.87 -9.80
N GLN A 80 2.35 -14.49 -10.56
CA GLN A 80 2.16 -14.94 -11.95
C GLN A 80 3.29 -14.42 -12.86
N LEU A 81 3.62 -13.12 -12.77
CA LEU A 81 4.69 -12.51 -13.55
C LEU A 81 6.05 -13.17 -13.26
N VAL A 82 6.42 -13.33 -12.00
CA VAL A 82 7.68 -13.99 -11.61
C VAL A 82 7.74 -15.42 -12.13
N THR A 83 6.63 -16.16 -12.06
CA THR A 83 6.56 -17.53 -12.55
C THR A 83 6.78 -17.60 -14.06
N ALA A 84 6.07 -16.76 -14.84
CA ALA A 84 6.24 -16.69 -16.28
C ALA A 84 7.66 -16.27 -16.71
N LEU A 85 8.25 -15.30 -16.01
CA LEU A 85 9.64 -14.89 -16.25
C LEU A 85 10.63 -16.03 -15.96
N ASN A 86 10.40 -16.82 -14.90
CA ASN A 86 11.23 -17.96 -14.57
C ASN A 86 11.15 -19.09 -15.60
N GLU A 87 9.97 -19.37 -16.16
CA GLU A 87 9.82 -20.34 -17.25
C GLU A 87 10.66 -19.99 -18.48
N HIS A 88 11.00 -18.71 -18.66
CA HIS A 88 11.82 -18.23 -19.77
C HIS A 88 13.33 -18.18 -19.50
N GLY A 89 13.80 -18.31 -18.25
CA GLY A 89 15.23 -18.16 -17.99
C GLY A 89 15.75 -18.39 -16.57
N ASN A 90 14.93 -18.91 -15.63
CA ASN A 90 15.32 -19.14 -14.23
C ASN A 90 16.00 -17.91 -13.58
N TRP A 91 15.33 -16.77 -13.68
CA TRP A 91 15.81 -15.47 -13.23
C TRP A 91 15.72 -15.23 -11.72
N PHE A 92 14.85 -15.93 -11.01
CA PHE A 92 14.57 -15.70 -9.59
C PHE A 92 14.88 -16.96 -8.79
N THR A 93 15.57 -16.81 -7.66
CA THR A 93 15.59 -17.85 -6.62
C THR A 93 14.23 -17.97 -5.95
N LYS A 94 14.01 -19.04 -5.17
CA LYS A 94 12.79 -19.23 -4.38
C LYS A 94 12.60 -18.09 -3.36
N GLU A 95 13.68 -17.66 -2.74
CA GLU A 95 13.72 -16.57 -1.77
C GLU A 95 13.45 -15.21 -2.43
N GLU A 96 14.06 -14.93 -3.60
CA GLU A 96 13.80 -13.71 -4.36
C GLU A 96 12.31 -13.63 -4.78
N LYS A 97 11.74 -14.75 -5.26
CA LYS A 97 10.30 -14.84 -5.57
C LYS A 97 9.45 -14.55 -4.35
N MET A 98 9.76 -15.15 -3.20
CA MET A 98 9.02 -14.90 -1.96
C MET A 98 9.15 -13.44 -1.51
N CYS A 99 10.33 -12.82 -1.60
CA CYS A 99 10.52 -11.41 -1.29
C CYS A 99 9.66 -10.50 -2.16
N VAL A 100 9.59 -10.75 -3.47
CA VAL A 100 8.71 -10.01 -4.40
C VAL A 100 7.24 -10.18 -4.00
N GLN A 101 6.80 -11.39 -3.67
CA GLN A 101 5.42 -11.64 -3.27
C GLN A 101 5.05 -10.99 -1.92
N ILE A 102 5.97 -10.97 -0.95
CA ILE A 102 5.78 -10.27 0.32
C ILE A 102 5.74 -8.76 0.11
N ALA A 103 6.65 -8.21 -0.70
CA ALA A 103 6.65 -6.79 -1.05
C ALA A 103 5.33 -6.40 -1.75
N ALA A 104 4.90 -7.18 -2.73
CA ALA A 104 3.62 -7.00 -3.43
C ALA A 104 2.42 -7.08 -2.48
N LEU A 105 2.43 -8.02 -1.53
CA LEU A 105 1.37 -8.16 -0.54
C LEU A 105 1.35 -6.96 0.41
N CYS A 106 2.50 -6.51 0.89
CA CYS A 106 2.56 -5.51 1.97
C CYS A 106 2.78 -4.07 1.49
N HIS A 107 2.87 -3.79 0.19
CA HIS A 107 3.18 -2.43 -0.33
C HIS A 107 2.22 -1.34 0.17
N ASP A 108 0.98 -1.72 0.52
CA ASP A 108 -0.11 -0.84 0.92
C ASP A 108 -0.47 -0.88 2.40
N VAL A 109 0.23 -1.68 3.22
CA VAL A 109 -0.09 -1.84 4.66
C VAL A 109 0.05 -0.52 5.45
N GLY A 110 0.86 0.41 4.94
CA GLY A 110 1.12 1.74 5.49
C GLY A 110 0.08 2.82 5.15
N HIS A 111 -1.00 2.49 4.45
CA HIS A 111 -2.08 3.45 4.22
C HIS A 111 -2.87 3.78 5.50
N GLY A 112 -3.17 5.06 5.70
CA GLY A 112 -4.03 5.53 6.79
C GLY A 112 -5.52 5.52 6.44
N PRO A 113 -6.40 5.96 7.35
CA PRO A 113 -7.80 6.24 7.07
C PRO A 113 -7.98 7.09 5.80
N TYR A 114 -8.85 6.65 4.89
CA TYR A 114 -9.07 7.26 3.59
C TYR A 114 -7.84 7.29 2.66
N SER A 115 -6.93 6.33 2.79
CA SER A 115 -5.81 6.11 1.87
C SER A 115 -4.91 7.36 1.72
N HIS A 116 -4.73 7.89 0.51
CA HIS A 116 -3.86 9.06 0.25
C HIS A 116 -4.28 10.33 1.00
N LEU A 117 -5.55 10.42 1.43
CA LEU A 117 -6.02 11.56 2.17
C LEU A 117 -5.31 11.72 3.52
N TYR A 118 -4.95 10.59 4.15
CA TYR A 118 -4.16 10.60 5.38
C TYR A 118 -2.80 11.22 5.13
N ASP A 119 -2.09 10.78 4.08
CA ASP A 119 -0.77 11.29 3.70
C ASP A 119 -0.80 12.80 3.48
N PHE A 120 -1.83 13.33 2.79
CA PHE A 120 -2.03 14.77 2.60
C PHE A 120 -2.31 15.52 3.91
N ALA A 121 -2.98 14.90 4.88
CA ALA A 121 -3.20 15.48 6.19
C ALA A 121 -1.89 15.53 7.01
N ILE A 122 -1.05 14.50 6.92
CA ILE A 122 0.29 14.47 7.54
C ILE A 122 1.17 15.56 6.93
N GLU A 123 1.19 15.69 5.60
CA GLU A 123 1.97 16.71 4.90
C GLU A 123 1.62 18.13 5.37
N GLU A 124 0.33 18.39 5.61
CA GLU A 124 -0.16 19.70 6.04
C GLU A 124 0.16 20.02 7.51
N ILE A 125 0.10 19.02 8.40
CA ILE A 125 0.37 19.22 9.83
C ILE A 125 1.86 19.25 10.13
N PHE A 126 2.66 18.49 9.36
CA PHE A 126 4.09 18.34 9.57
C PHE A 126 4.89 18.74 8.31
N PRO A 127 4.83 20.02 7.88
CA PRO A 127 5.47 20.49 6.65
C PRO A 127 7.00 20.39 6.67
N GLU A 128 7.61 20.25 7.85
CA GLU A 128 9.05 20.06 8.04
C GLU A 128 9.52 18.61 7.84
N LEU A 129 8.59 17.64 7.77
CA LEU A 129 8.97 16.25 7.52
C LEU A 129 9.55 16.08 6.13
N GLU A 130 10.54 15.21 6.03
CA GLU A 130 11.04 14.75 4.74
C GLU A 130 9.90 14.09 3.94
N ALA A 131 9.72 14.51 2.68
CA ALA A 131 8.61 14.06 1.84
C ALA A 131 8.43 12.53 1.80
N GLU A 132 9.52 11.77 1.81
CA GLU A 132 9.49 10.29 1.82
C GLU A 132 8.83 9.71 3.07
N LYS A 133 9.01 10.33 4.24
CA LYS A 133 8.45 9.85 5.52
C LYS A 133 6.94 10.08 5.61
N VAL A 134 6.44 11.10 4.91
CA VAL A 134 5.01 11.40 4.81
C VAL A 134 4.28 10.33 4.01
N GLN A 135 4.93 9.67 3.06
CA GLN A 135 4.28 8.71 2.18
C GLN A 135 4.00 7.36 2.85
N HIS A 136 2.92 6.71 2.40
CA HIS A 136 2.54 5.38 2.90
C HIS A 136 3.57 4.31 2.56
N GLU A 137 4.37 4.42 1.50
CA GLU A 137 5.40 3.44 1.15
C GLU A 137 6.46 3.31 2.25
N TYR A 138 6.85 4.42 2.89
CA TYR A 138 7.76 4.39 4.05
C TYR A 138 7.15 3.64 5.23
N ARG A 139 5.88 3.94 5.56
CA ARG A 139 5.15 3.22 6.61
C ARG A 139 4.98 1.75 6.28
N SER A 140 4.66 1.41 5.04
CA SER A 140 4.51 0.05 4.55
C SER A 140 5.80 -0.74 4.74
N ALA A 141 6.95 -0.16 4.36
CA ALA A 141 8.25 -0.78 4.59
C ALA A 141 8.56 -0.98 6.10
N SER A 142 8.21 -0.02 6.95
CA SER A 142 8.37 -0.13 8.42
C SER A 142 7.50 -1.25 9.01
N ILE A 143 6.19 -1.25 8.72
CA ILE A 143 5.24 -2.23 9.22
C ILE A 143 5.57 -3.63 8.69
N THR A 144 5.98 -3.75 7.43
CA THR A 144 6.38 -5.04 6.84
C THR A 144 7.54 -5.65 7.60
N LYS A 145 8.56 -4.85 7.95
CA LYS A 145 9.68 -5.30 8.78
C LYS A 145 9.18 -5.81 10.14
N GLN A 146 8.27 -5.10 10.80
CA GLN A 146 7.70 -5.53 12.08
C GLN A 146 6.91 -6.85 11.97
N ILE A 147 6.08 -7.00 10.93
CA ILE A 147 5.36 -8.25 10.64
C ILE A 147 6.36 -9.41 10.51
N MET A 148 7.42 -9.19 9.72
CA MET A 148 8.45 -10.19 9.49
C MET A 148 9.22 -10.55 10.77
N GLU A 149 9.60 -9.57 11.59
CA GLU A 149 10.26 -9.79 12.88
C GLU A 149 9.37 -10.58 13.85
N ASN A 150 8.07 -10.26 13.90
CA ASN A 150 7.10 -10.99 14.71
C ASN A 150 6.99 -12.45 14.25
N LEU A 151 6.93 -12.71 12.94
CA LEU A 151 6.93 -14.06 12.40
C LEU A 151 8.22 -14.83 12.72
N LYS A 152 9.38 -14.15 12.73
CA LYS A 152 10.67 -14.75 13.09
C LYS A 152 10.71 -15.30 14.51
N THR A 153 10.02 -14.66 15.45
CA THR A 153 10.00 -15.11 16.86
C THR A 153 9.09 -16.31 17.11
N THR A 154 8.18 -16.61 16.18
CA THR A 154 7.28 -17.77 16.29
C THR A 154 7.97 -19.05 15.81
N LYS A 155 7.69 -20.20 16.43
CA LYS A 155 8.16 -21.55 15.99
C LYS A 155 7.69 -21.96 14.59
N GLU A 156 7.01 -21.07 13.87
CA GLU A 156 6.31 -21.32 12.60
C GLU A 156 7.21 -21.15 11.37
N MET A 157 8.51 -20.90 11.57
CA MET A 157 9.44 -20.45 10.54
C MET A 157 10.67 -21.37 10.43
N ASN A 158 10.47 -22.60 9.98
CA ASN A 158 11.58 -23.55 9.76
C ASN A 158 12.01 -23.75 8.31
N ASP A 159 11.22 -23.36 7.29
CA ASP A 159 11.52 -23.79 5.90
C ASP A 159 11.75 -22.66 4.87
N LEU A 160 11.55 -21.38 5.24
CA LEU A 160 11.79 -20.23 4.33
C LEU A 160 12.99 -19.36 4.74
N THR A 161 13.54 -19.58 5.93
CA THR A 161 14.63 -18.78 6.50
C THR A 161 15.72 -19.71 7.02
N ARG A 162 16.55 -20.25 6.12
CA ARG A 162 17.92 -20.57 6.54
C ARG A 162 18.52 -19.23 7.02
N CYS A 163 18.83 -19.17 8.31
CA CYS A 163 18.84 -17.96 9.16
C CYS A 163 19.98 -16.96 8.86
N ASP A 164 20.74 -17.15 7.78
CA ASP A 164 22.03 -16.48 7.60
C ASP A 164 21.92 -15.15 6.80
N HIS A 165 20.78 -14.91 6.12
CA HIS A 165 20.58 -13.72 5.26
C HIS A 165 19.27 -12.96 5.51
N TRP A 166 18.62 -13.17 6.67
CA TRP A 166 17.34 -12.53 7.03
C TRP A 166 17.33 -11.02 6.78
N ASP A 167 18.36 -10.31 7.23
CA ASP A 167 18.42 -8.85 7.13
C ASP A 167 18.46 -8.38 5.67
N LYS A 168 19.10 -9.16 4.77
CA LYS A 168 19.12 -8.86 3.33
C LYS A 168 17.75 -9.05 2.69
N HIS A 169 17.00 -10.07 3.10
CA HIS A 169 15.64 -10.31 2.58
C HIS A 169 14.67 -9.22 3.03
N VAL A 170 14.68 -8.86 4.32
CA VAL A 170 13.86 -7.76 4.84
C VAL A 170 14.23 -6.45 4.13
N LYS A 171 15.53 -6.16 3.97
CA LYS A 171 16.00 -4.96 3.27
C LYS A 171 15.53 -4.93 1.80
N LEU A 172 15.65 -6.03 1.08
CA LEU A 172 15.15 -6.15 -0.30
C LEU A 172 13.65 -5.87 -0.38
N ILE A 173 12.85 -6.43 0.53
CA ILE A 173 11.40 -6.22 0.56
C ILE A 173 11.07 -4.73 0.78
N GLN A 174 11.74 -4.08 1.74
CA GLN A 174 11.57 -2.65 2.00
C GLN A 174 11.98 -1.79 0.79
N ASP A 175 13.09 -2.15 0.13
CA ASP A 175 13.58 -1.41 -1.03
C ASP A 175 12.67 -1.60 -2.25
N ILE A 176 12.07 -2.79 -2.45
CA ILE A 176 11.07 -3.01 -3.51
C ILE A 176 9.82 -2.14 -3.27
N ILE A 177 9.34 -2.06 -2.03
CA ILE A 177 8.16 -1.26 -1.68
C ILE A 177 8.43 0.24 -1.90
N THR A 178 9.62 0.72 -1.57
CA THR A 178 9.96 2.15 -1.58
C THR A 178 10.66 2.63 -2.85
N PHE A 179 10.89 1.74 -3.82
CA PHE A 179 11.74 2.03 -4.98
C PHE A 179 11.24 3.20 -5.83
N ASP A 180 9.94 3.30 -6.09
CA ASP A 180 9.36 4.41 -6.87
C ASP A 180 9.74 5.77 -6.27
N LYS A 181 9.56 5.94 -4.94
CA LYS A 181 9.90 7.18 -4.23
C LYS A 181 11.40 7.43 -4.16
N PHE A 182 12.17 6.37 -3.92
CA PHE A 182 13.63 6.47 -3.95
C PHE A 182 14.11 6.94 -5.34
N TYR A 183 13.57 6.36 -6.41
CA TYR A 183 13.94 6.68 -7.78
C TYR A 183 13.51 8.10 -8.15
N GLU A 184 12.28 8.50 -7.86
CA GLU A 184 11.76 9.85 -8.14
C GLU A 184 12.66 10.95 -7.52
N LYS A 185 13.14 10.74 -6.29
CA LYS A 185 13.99 11.71 -5.60
C LYS A 185 15.46 11.67 -6.04
N ASN A 186 15.98 10.50 -6.38
CA ASN A 186 17.42 10.29 -6.52
C ASN A 186 17.88 9.94 -7.94
N ASN A 187 16.99 9.82 -8.94
CA ASN A 187 17.36 9.45 -10.32
C ASN A 187 18.41 10.39 -10.95
N SER A 188 18.47 11.66 -10.54
CA SER A 188 19.47 12.63 -10.99
C SER A 188 20.76 12.64 -10.14
N ASN A 189 20.81 11.87 -9.05
CA ASN A 189 21.95 11.78 -8.13
C ASN A 189 22.73 10.48 -8.38
N ALA A 190 23.80 10.58 -9.17
CA ALA A 190 24.61 9.43 -9.59
C ALA A 190 25.21 8.65 -8.41
N ASP A 191 25.66 9.33 -7.35
CA ASP A 191 26.30 8.69 -6.20
C ASP A 191 25.31 7.84 -5.41
N LYS A 192 24.11 8.38 -5.12
CA LYS A 192 23.06 7.63 -4.43
C LYS A 192 22.52 6.47 -5.26
N MET A 193 22.35 6.66 -6.57
CA MET A 193 21.94 5.59 -7.46
C MET A 193 23.00 4.49 -7.50
N LYS A 194 24.28 4.86 -7.56
CA LYS A 194 25.38 3.89 -7.50
C LYS A 194 25.38 3.12 -6.18
N GLU A 195 25.24 3.81 -5.05
CA GLU A 195 25.14 3.19 -3.72
C GLU A 195 23.98 2.17 -3.67
N PHE A 196 22.80 2.54 -4.17
CA PHE A 196 21.65 1.65 -4.21
C PHE A 196 21.90 0.41 -5.06
N TRP A 197 22.46 0.58 -6.26
CA TRP A 197 22.69 -0.49 -7.22
C TRP A 197 23.83 -1.44 -6.84
N ASP A 198 24.81 -0.96 -6.06
CA ASP A 198 25.95 -1.76 -5.58
C ASP A 198 25.61 -2.63 -4.34
N GLN A 199 24.39 -2.51 -3.80
CA GLN A 199 23.91 -3.39 -2.73
C GLN A 199 23.84 -4.85 -3.19
N HIS A 200 24.12 -5.78 -2.28
CA HIS A 200 24.19 -7.21 -2.58
C HIS A 200 23.05 -8.00 -1.97
N LEU A 201 22.47 -8.87 -2.79
CA LEU A 201 21.44 -9.82 -2.41
C LEU A 201 22.02 -10.99 -1.61
N ALA A 202 21.14 -11.83 -1.07
CA ALA A 202 21.51 -13.09 -0.43
C ALA A 202 22.14 -14.07 -1.44
N SER A 203 21.66 -14.02 -2.70
CA SER A 203 22.15 -14.81 -3.83
C SER A 203 23.56 -14.43 -4.32
N GLY A 204 24.16 -13.37 -3.77
CA GLY A 204 25.48 -12.85 -4.15
C GLY A 204 25.46 -11.84 -5.31
N TYR A 205 24.35 -11.74 -6.05
CA TYR A 205 24.16 -10.73 -7.09
C TYR A 205 24.00 -9.33 -6.51
N THR A 206 24.37 -8.32 -7.29
CA THR A 206 24.06 -6.93 -6.96
C THR A 206 22.61 -6.61 -7.32
N TYR A 207 22.07 -5.51 -6.76
CA TYR A 207 20.78 -4.98 -7.19
C TYR A 207 20.80 -4.62 -8.68
N ARG A 208 21.94 -4.17 -9.22
CA ARG A 208 22.10 -3.89 -10.65
C ARG A 208 21.95 -5.15 -11.52
N ASP A 209 22.55 -6.26 -11.09
CA ASP A 209 22.44 -7.54 -11.81
C ASP A 209 20.99 -8.03 -11.85
N ARG A 210 20.20 -7.67 -10.84
CA ARG A 210 18.81 -8.07 -10.63
C ARG A 210 17.86 -6.87 -10.66
N SER A 211 18.14 -5.86 -11.48
CA SER A 211 17.36 -4.60 -11.50
C SER A 211 15.87 -4.79 -11.76
N PHE A 212 15.51 -5.84 -12.52
CA PHE A 212 14.13 -6.24 -12.78
C PHE A 212 13.28 -6.52 -11.52
N LEU A 213 13.89 -6.80 -10.35
CA LEU A 213 13.16 -6.96 -9.09
C LEU A 213 12.39 -5.69 -8.72
N PHE A 214 12.96 -4.53 -9.01
CA PHE A 214 12.43 -3.20 -8.69
C PHE A 214 11.44 -2.68 -9.74
N GLU A 215 11.14 -3.49 -10.76
CA GLU A 215 10.17 -3.15 -11.82
C GLU A 215 8.82 -3.83 -11.63
N ILE A 216 8.70 -4.73 -10.64
CA ILE A 216 7.53 -5.59 -10.49
C ILE A 216 6.43 -4.92 -9.67
N VAL A 217 6.77 -4.40 -8.48
CA VAL A 217 5.78 -3.92 -7.49
C VAL A 217 5.60 -2.40 -7.57
N ALA A 218 6.70 -1.64 -7.51
CA ALA A 218 6.68 -0.18 -7.56
C ALA A 218 7.73 0.30 -8.56
N ASN A 219 7.35 0.47 -9.82
CA ASN A 219 8.30 0.67 -10.92
C ASN A 219 8.58 2.16 -11.16
N GLY A 220 9.63 2.69 -10.53
CA GLY A 220 10.07 4.07 -10.72
C GLY A 220 10.61 4.41 -12.12
N PHE A 221 11.00 3.41 -12.91
CA PHE A 221 11.58 3.65 -14.25
C PHE A 221 10.53 4.03 -15.29
N THR A 222 9.45 3.26 -15.33
CA THR A 222 8.43 3.36 -16.40
C THR A 222 7.02 3.58 -15.86
N GLY A 223 6.80 3.34 -14.57
CA GLY A 223 5.48 3.31 -13.97
C GLY A 223 4.61 2.15 -14.46
N ILE A 224 5.19 1.07 -14.97
CA ILE A 224 4.47 -0.17 -15.34
C ILE A 224 4.80 -1.24 -14.31
N ASP A 225 3.86 -1.50 -13.40
CA ASP A 225 3.99 -2.45 -12.30
C ASP A 225 2.67 -3.17 -12.03
N VAL A 226 2.75 -4.25 -11.26
CA VAL A 226 1.60 -5.11 -10.96
C VAL A 226 0.58 -4.46 -10.02
N ASP A 227 0.98 -3.44 -9.25
CA ASP A 227 0.08 -2.57 -8.49
C ASP A 227 -0.94 -1.91 -9.44
N LYS A 228 -0.44 -1.22 -10.46
CA LYS A 228 -1.28 -0.59 -11.51
C LYS A 228 -2.15 -1.58 -12.25
N MET A 229 -1.61 -2.75 -12.55
CA MET A 229 -2.36 -3.79 -13.23
C MET A 229 -3.57 -4.27 -12.42
N ASP A 230 -3.45 -4.38 -11.10
CA ASP A 230 -4.58 -4.74 -10.24
C ASP A 230 -5.59 -3.59 -10.11
N TYR A 231 -5.14 -2.39 -9.72
CA TYR A 231 -6.10 -1.34 -9.41
C TYR A 231 -6.84 -0.85 -10.67
N PHE A 232 -6.24 -0.90 -11.87
CA PHE A 232 -6.98 -0.55 -13.09
C PHE A 232 -8.19 -1.46 -13.31
N ILE A 233 -8.02 -2.78 -13.20
CA ILE A 233 -9.13 -3.70 -13.40
C ILE A 233 -10.12 -3.65 -12.23
N ARG A 234 -9.62 -3.53 -10.99
CA ARG A 234 -10.44 -3.53 -9.78
C ARG A 234 -11.27 -2.26 -9.64
N ASP A 235 -10.65 -1.10 -9.81
CA ASP A 235 -11.35 0.19 -9.74
C ASP A 235 -12.36 0.32 -10.86
N SER A 236 -11.97 -0.05 -12.10
CA SER A 236 -12.88 -0.04 -13.24
C SER A 236 -14.10 -0.93 -13.00
N HIS A 237 -13.88 -2.14 -12.46
CA HIS A 237 -14.96 -3.05 -12.07
C HIS A 237 -15.88 -2.41 -11.02
N SER A 238 -15.32 -1.83 -9.95
CA SER A 238 -16.09 -1.22 -8.84
C SER A 238 -16.87 0.03 -9.24
N VAL A 239 -16.37 0.82 -10.21
CA VAL A 239 -17.05 2.05 -10.67
C VAL A 239 -17.84 1.88 -11.97
N GLY A 240 -17.87 0.66 -12.53
CA GLY A 240 -18.60 0.34 -13.76
C GLY A 240 -17.98 0.95 -15.03
N LEU A 241 -16.66 1.16 -15.04
CA LEU A 241 -15.92 1.59 -16.23
C LEU A 241 -15.28 0.39 -16.94
N PRO A 242 -15.04 0.47 -18.26
CA PRO A 242 -14.30 -0.56 -18.97
C PRO A 242 -12.81 -0.52 -18.58
N ASN A 243 -12.20 -1.69 -18.45
CA ASN A 243 -10.74 -1.85 -18.43
C ASN A 243 -10.30 -2.55 -19.73
N SER A 244 -9.51 -1.85 -20.55
CA SER A 244 -9.02 -2.37 -21.83
C SER A 244 -7.67 -3.08 -21.72
N PHE A 245 -6.97 -2.94 -20.59
CA PHE A 245 -5.65 -3.56 -20.40
C PHE A 245 -5.76 -5.01 -19.93
N ASP A 246 -5.12 -5.93 -20.66
CA ASP A 246 -5.01 -7.34 -20.28
C ASP A 246 -3.61 -7.64 -19.68
N TRP A 247 -3.57 -7.68 -18.35
CA TRP A 247 -2.35 -8.00 -17.61
C TRP A 247 -1.88 -9.45 -17.84
N ARG A 248 -2.79 -10.39 -18.17
CA ARG A 248 -2.42 -11.80 -18.38
C ARG A 248 -1.58 -11.94 -19.64
N ARG A 249 -1.95 -11.23 -20.69
CA ARG A 249 -1.15 -11.17 -21.92
C ARG A 249 0.23 -10.59 -21.65
N PHE A 250 0.33 -9.46 -20.94
CA PHE A 250 1.63 -8.86 -20.61
C PHE A 250 2.51 -9.81 -19.80
N THR A 251 1.98 -10.39 -18.73
CA THR A 251 2.75 -11.29 -17.85
C THR A 251 3.26 -12.55 -18.57
N GLN A 252 2.49 -13.08 -19.52
CA GLN A 252 2.87 -14.27 -20.31
C GLN A 252 3.90 -13.99 -21.43
N THR A 253 4.00 -12.75 -21.92
CA THR A 253 4.89 -12.41 -23.05
C THR A 253 6.12 -11.63 -22.64
N ALA A 254 6.12 -11.04 -21.45
CA ALA A 254 7.25 -10.30 -20.90
C ALA A 254 8.49 -11.17 -20.77
N LYS A 255 9.67 -10.56 -20.97
CA LYS A 255 10.97 -11.22 -20.82
C LYS A 255 11.96 -10.30 -20.16
N ILE A 256 12.88 -10.87 -19.38
CA ILE A 256 14.04 -10.13 -18.89
C ILE A 256 15.09 -10.07 -19.99
N MET A 257 15.51 -8.85 -20.33
CA MET A 257 16.52 -8.59 -21.35
C MET A 257 17.72 -7.87 -20.73
N LYS A 258 18.92 -8.21 -21.21
CA LYS A 258 20.15 -7.49 -20.86
C LYS A 258 20.16 -6.14 -21.57
N CYS A 259 20.28 -5.07 -20.81
CA CYS A 259 20.34 -3.69 -21.28
C CYS A 259 21.69 -3.07 -20.90
N THR A 260 21.99 -1.93 -21.51
CA THR A 260 23.20 -1.16 -21.23
C THR A 260 22.82 0.31 -21.19
N ASP A 261 23.19 1.00 -20.11
CA ASP A 261 22.92 2.43 -19.97
C ASP A 261 23.91 3.26 -20.81
N GLU A 262 23.68 4.57 -20.86
CA GLU A 262 24.50 5.52 -21.65
C GLU A 262 25.99 5.50 -21.26
N ASN A 263 26.29 5.09 -20.01
CA ASN A 263 27.64 5.00 -19.48
C ASN A 263 28.28 3.61 -19.71
N GLY A 264 27.60 2.72 -20.43
CA GLY A 264 28.10 1.38 -20.72
C GLY A 264 27.87 0.37 -19.59
N ALA A 265 27.18 0.74 -18.50
CA ALA A 265 26.92 -0.18 -17.41
C ALA A 265 25.72 -1.09 -17.75
N VAL A 266 25.90 -2.37 -17.45
CA VAL A 266 24.94 -3.43 -17.77
C VAL A 266 23.88 -3.52 -16.68
N PHE A 267 22.63 -3.74 -17.07
CA PHE A 267 21.52 -4.05 -16.16
C PHE A 267 20.50 -4.96 -16.87
N HIS A 268 19.46 -5.40 -16.17
CA HIS A 268 18.44 -6.30 -16.69
C HIS A 268 17.03 -5.71 -16.54
N HIS A 269 16.30 -5.60 -17.64
CA HIS A 269 15.00 -4.91 -17.69
C HIS A 269 13.88 -5.88 -18.07
N ILE A 270 12.67 -5.67 -17.53
CA ILE A 270 11.46 -6.38 -17.98
C ILE A 270 10.98 -5.73 -19.27
N CYS A 271 11.13 -6.43 -20.38
CA CYS A 271 10.71 -5.98 -21.69
C CYS A 271 9.42 -6.66 -22.14
N SER A 272 8.48 -5.87 -22.67
CA SER A 272 7.33 -6.38 -23.40
C SER A 272 7.71 -6.80 -24.82
N ARG A 273 6.85 -7.61 -25.44
CA ARG A 273 6.97 -7.92 -26.86
C ARG A 273 6.61 -6.68 -27.69
N ASP A 274 7.35 -6.43 -28.76
CA ASP A 274 7.10 -5.34 -29.73
C ASP A 274 5.61 -5.19 -30.13
N LYS A 275 4.96 -6.30 -30.48
CA LYS A 275 3.52 -6.33 -30.87
C LYS A 275 2.54 -6.03 -29.74
N ASP A 276 2.99 -6.02 -28.48
CA ASP A 276 2.16 -5.70 -27.31
C ASP A 276 2.21 -4.20 -26.96
N ALA A 277 2.99 -3.39 -27.69
CA ALA A 277 3.02 -1.95 -27.49
C ALA A 277 1.62 -1.28 -27.47
N PRO A 278 0.65 -1.61 -28.35
CA PRO A 278 -0.70 -1.07 -28.26
C PRO A 278 -1.40 -1.38 -26.92
N SER A 279 -1.17 -2.57 -26.35
CA SER A 279 -1.71 -2.92 -25.03
C SER A 279 -1.15 -2.03 -23.92
N LEU A 280 0.13 -1.64 -24.01
CA LEU A 280 0.73 -0.71 -23.04
C LEU A 280 0.16 0.70 -23.19
N TYR A 281 -0.20 1.14 -24.39
CA TYR A 281 -0.93 2.41 -24.57
C TYR A 281 -2.31 2.36 -23.89
N GLU A 282 -3.03 1.24 -23.98
CA GLU A 282 -4.32 1.05 -23.31
C GLU A 282 -4.20 1.12 -21.78
N LEU A 283 -3.07 0.68 -21.22
CA LEU A 283 -2.76 0.82 -19.79
C LEU A 283 -2.76 2.30 -19.37
N PHE A 284 -2.00 3.14 -20.08
CA PHE A 284 -1.94 4.58 -19.77
C PHE A 284 -3.25 5.30 -20.11
N HIS A 285 -3.97 4.85 -21.13
CA HIS A 285 -5.30 5.37 -21.45
C HIS A 285 -6.29 5.11 -20.31
N THR A 286 -6.33 3.87 -19.80
CA THR A 286 -7.19 3.46 -18.67
C THR A 286 -6.86 4.25 -17.42
N ARG A 287 -5.57 4.43 -17.11
CA ARG A 287 -5.11 5.30 -16.01
C ARG A 287 -5.67 6.72 -16.13
N ASN A 288 -5.52 7.34 -17.30
CA ASN A 288 -5.99 8.71 -17.53
C ASN A 288 -7.53 8.81 -17.47
N LEU A 289 -8.25 7.78 -17.94
CA LEU A 289 -9.71 7.72 -17.85
C LEU A 289 -10.17 7.67 -16.39
N LEU A 290 -9.64 6.74 -15.59
CA LEU A 290 -9.94 6.63 -14.16
C LEU A 290 -9.59 7.93 -13.42
N TYR A 291 -8.42 8.51 -13.71
CA TYR A 291 -8.00 9.76 -13.09
C TYR A 291 -8.96 10.92 -13.37
N ARG A 292 -9.31 11.16 -14.64
CA ARG A 292 -10.16 12.30 -15.02
C ARG A 292 -11.61 12.11 -14.63
N THR A 293 -12.12 10.90 -14.74
CA THR A 293 -13.55 10.63 -14.54
C THR A 293 -13.88 10.32 -13.10
N VAL A 294 -13.03 9.59 -12.38
CA VAL A 294 -13.31 9.09 -11.02
C VAL A 294 -12.49 9.87 -9.99
N TYR A 295 -11.17 9.73 -9.99
CA TYR A 295 -10.32 10.23 -8.89
C TYR A 295 -10.34 11.77 -8.80
N LYS A 296 -10.42 12.48 -9.93
CA LYS A 296 -10.54 13.95 -10.00
C LYS A 296 -11.94 14.43 -10.32
N HIS A 297 -12.96 13.60 -10.13
CA HIS A 297 -14.33 14.07 -10.20
C HIS A 297 -14.53 15.23 -9.20
N LYS A 298 -15.10 16.35 -9.67
CA LYS A 298 -15.20 17.59 -8.88
C LYS A 298 -15.84 17.40 -7.50
N THR A 299 -16.86 16.55 -7.39
CA THR A 299 -17.52 16.26 -6.12
C THR A 299 -16.63 15.41 -5.21
N VAL A 300 -15.85 14.48 -5.76
CA VAL A 300 -14.89 13.66 -5.00
C VAL A 300 -13.84 14.57 -4.38
N VAL A 301 -13.25 15.47 -5.17
CA VAL A 301 -12.23 16.42 -4.68
C VAL A 301 -12.75 17.27 -3.52
N ILE A 302 -14.01 17.75 -3.59
CA ILE A 302 -14.63 18.52 -2.51
C ILE A 302 -14.86 17.64 -1.27
N VAL A 303 -15.38 16.43 -1.46
CA VAL A 303 -15.62 15.47 -0.38
C VAL A 303 -14.32 15.14 0.35
N GLU A 304 -13.27 14.79 -0.39
CA GLU A 304 -11.95 14.50 0.18
C GLU A 304 -11.38 15.70 0.93
N TYR A 305 -11.48 16.91 0.35
CA TYR A 305 -11.06 18.12 1.05
C TYR A 305 -11.77 18.29 2.40
N LEU A 306 -13.09 18.11 2.45
CA LEU A 306 -13.87 18.19 3.69
C LEU A 306 -13.48 17.10 4.70
N ILE A 307 -13.28 15.86 4.26
CA ILE A 307 -12.84 14.77 5.14
C ILE A 307 -11.45 15.09 5.71
N LYS A 308 -10.51 15.57 4.89
CA LYS A 308 -9.16 15.96 5.35
C LYS A 308 -9.24 17.03 6.44
N GLU A 309 -10.00 18.10 6.20
CA GLU A 309 -10.20 19.16 7.18
C GLU A 309 -10.79 18.61 8.49
N ALA A 310 -11.73 17.68 8.41
CA ALA A 310 -12.29 17.04 9.59
C ALA A 310 -11.26 16.21 10.36
N LEU A 311 -10.38 15.46 9.66
CA LEU A 311 -9.28 14.70 10.28
C LEU A 311 -8.27 15.62 10.96
N ILE A 312 -7.87 16.71 10.31
CA ILE A 312 -6.94 17.71 10.87
C ILE A 312 -7.54 18.34 12.14
N ILE A 313 -8.80 18.76 12.09
CA ILE A 313 -9.49 19.32 13.26
C ILE A 313 -9.62 18.28 14.38
N ALA A 314 -9.93 17.03 14.03
CA ALA A 314 -10.06 15.94 14.98
C ALA A 314 -8.71 15.55 15.63
N ASN A 315 -7.59 15.77 14.94
CA ASN A 315 -6.27 15.47 15.47
C ASN A 315 -6.00 16.15 16.82
N HIS A 316 -6.51 17.36 17.04
CA HIS A 316 -6.29 18.09 18.30
C HIS A 316 -6.97 17.45 19.52
N VAL A 317 -7.88 16.50 19.33
CA VAL A 317 -8.74 15.97 20.41
C VAL A 317 -8.83 14.45 20.43
N VAL A 318 -8.70 13.80 19.29
CA VAL A 318 -8.80 12.34 19.14
C VAL A 318 -7.43 11.71 19.36
N LYS A 319 -7.35 10.82 20.36
CA LYS A 319 -6.18 10.01 20.66
C LYS A 319 -6.43 8.55 20.34
N VAL A 320 -5.38 7.85 19.92
CA VAL A 320 -5.38 6.40 19.73
C VAL A 320 -5.05 5.76 21.08
N ASP A 321 -6.00 5.05 21.67
CA ASP A 321 -5.84 4.36 22.97
C ASP A 321 -5.32 5.22 24.15
N GLY A 322 -5.38 6.56 24.04
CA GLY A 322 -4.81 7.50 25.02
C GLY A 322 -3.32 7.80 24.82
N GLY A 323 -2.69 7.22 23.80
CA GLY A 323 -1.32 7.48 23.36
C GLY A 323 -1.24 8.69 22.43
N SER A 324 -0.87 8.45 21.18
CA SER A 324 -0.67 9.50 20.18
C SER A 324 -1.99 10.10 19.68
N TYR A 325 -1.95 11.34 19.21
CA TYR A 325 -3.07 11.91 18.47
C TYR A 325 -3.26 11.21 17.13
N LEU A 326 -4.47 11.35 16.56
CA LEU A 326 -4.92 10.63 15.37
C LEU A 326 -3.92 10.65 14.21
N LEU A 327 -3.37 11.82 13.90
CA LEU A 327 -2.41 12.03 12.81
C LEU A 327 -0.96 11.96 13.31
N ASP A 328 -0.71 12.26 14.59
CA ASP A 328 0.61 12.16 15.23
C ASP A 328 1.11 10.70 15.38
N CYS A 329 0.23 9.71 15.19
CA CYS A 329 0.61 8.31 15.25
C CYS A 329 1.27 7.77 13.97
N TRP A 330 1.46 8.61 12.94
CA TRP A 330 1.90 8.18 11.61
C TRP A 330 3.24 7.41 11.59
N ASP A 331 4.16 7.68 12.53
CA ASP A 331 5.48 7.02 12.62
C ASP A 331 5.56 5.97 13.73
N LYS A 332 4.48 5.74 14.48
CA LYS A 332 4.41 4.77 15.59
C LYS A 332 3.52 3.61 15.18
N ASN A 333 4.13 2.54 14.69
CA ASN A 333 3.40 1.40 14.17
C ASN A 333 2.36 0.85 15.17
N GLU A 334 2.66 0.81 16.47
CA GLU A 334 1.75 0.27 17.50
C GLU A 334 0.43 1.04 17.60
N ASP A 335 0.48 2.36 17.41
CA ASP A 335 -0.71 3.21 17.41
C ASP A 335 -1.34 3.25 16.01
N PHE A 336 -0.51 3.36 14.95
CA PHE A 336 -0.97 3.45 13.57
C PHE A 336 -1.82 2.25 13.13
N ILE A 337 -1.44 1.03 13.54
CA ILE A 337 -2.20 -0.19 13.16
C ILE A 337 -3.60 -0.25 13.79
N LYS A 338 -3.93 0.67 14.69
CA LYS A 338 -5.22 0.72 15.38
C LYS A 338 -6.21 1.69 14.73
N ILE A 339 -5.77 2.49 13.76
CA ILE A 339 -6.61 3.48 13.07
C ILE A 339 -7.00 2.98 11.68
N ASP A 340 -8.25 3.20 11.29
CA ASP A 340 -8.80 2.86 9.98
C ASP A 340 -9.99 3.79 9.68
N ASP A 341 -10.77 3.56 8.62
CA ASP A 341 -11.87 4.45 8.23
C ASP A 341 -12.98 4.55 9.30
N THR A 342 -13.00 3.69 10.33
CA THR A 342 -13.94 3.80 11.46
C THR A 342 -13.75 5.08 12.29
N VAL A 343 -12.68 5.84 12.03
CA VAL A 343 -12.51 7.21 12.53
C VAL A 343 -13.69 8.11 12.15
N GLU A 344 -14.32 7.89 10.99
CA GLU A 344 -15.50 8.64 10.55
C GLU A 344 -16.67 8.44 11.51
N ASP A 345 -17.03 7.17 11.74
CA ASP A 345 -18.12 6.80 12.63
C ASP A 345 -17.85 7.30 14.05
N PHE A 346 -16.59 7.24 14.49
CA PHE A 346 -16.18 7.79 15.78
C PHE A 346 -16.49 9.29 15.86
N ILE A 347 -16.01 10.10 14.91
CA ILE A 347 -16.26 11.55 14.89
C ILE A 347 -17.76 11.88 14.79
N LEU A 348 -18.51 11.14 13.96
CA LEU A 348 -19.95 11.37 13.77
C LEU A 348 -20.80 11.09 15.02
N HIS A 349 -20.43 10.12 15.85
CA HIS A 349 -21.26 9.65 16.96
C HIS A 349 -20.85 10.16 18.35
N LEU A 350 -19.72 10.86 18.47
CA LEU A 350 -19.21 11.36 19.76
C LEU A 350 -20.11 12.39 20.43
N CYS A 351 -20.80 13.26 19.68
CA CYS A 351 -21.65 14.29 20.28
C CYS A 351 -23.10 13.86 20.54
N THR A 352 -23.55 12.72 20.00
CA THR A 352 -24.95 12.27 20.09
C THR A 352 -25.21 11.34 21.27
N LYS A 353 -24.23 10.52 21.67
CA LYS A 353 -24.28 9.83 22.95
C LYS A 353 -23.89 10.85 24.03
N LYS A 354 -24.77 11.09 25.01
CA LYS A 354 -24.37 11.61 26.33
C LYS A 354 -23.34 10.63 26.91
N LEU A 355 -22.10 10.73 26.48
CA LEU A 355 -21.00 9.97 27.04
C LEU A 355 -20.91 10.43 28.49
N LYS A 356 -21.24 9.53 29.41
CA LYS A 356 -20.96 9.73 30.82
C LYS A 356 -19.45 9.86 30.92
N LEU A 357 -18.98 11.09 31.02
CA LEU A 357 -17.63 11.46 31.42
C LEU A 357 -17.44 10.98 32.86
N SER A 358 -17.14 9.70 33.02
CA SER A 358 -16.69 9.13 34.27
C SER A 358 -15.20 8.87 34.14
N HIS A 359 -14.38 9.77 34.68
CA HIS A 359 -12.95 9.66 34.99
C HIS A 359 -12.18 8.64 34.13
N GLY A 360 -11.51 9.13 33.09
CA GLY A 360 -10.72 8.32 32.18
C GLY A 360 -11.32 8.24 30.78
N ILE A 361 -10.46 8.45 29.79
CA ILE A 361 -10.62 8.28 28.33
C ILE A 361 -11.95 7.61 27.93
N THR A 362 -12.82 8.35 27.22
CA THR A 362 -14.01 7.76 26.61
C THR A 362 -13.60 6.89 25.41
N LYS A 363 -13.36 5.61 25.66
CA LYS A 363 -13.05 4.62 24.62
C LYS A 363 -14.31 4.22 23.87
N SER A 364 -14.23 4.17 22.54
CA SER A 364 -15.26 3.52 21.72
C SER A 364 -15.20 2.00 21.89
N THR A 365 -16.35 1.33 21.89
CA THR A 365 -16.41 -0.14 21.84
C THR A 365 -16.25 -0.70 20.42
N SER A 366 -16.33 0.16 19.39
CA SER A 366 -16.24 -0.22 17.97
C SER A 366 -14.92 0.14 17.29
N CYS A 367 -14.08 0.97 17.92
CA CYS A 367 -12.77 1.38 17.42
C CYS A 367 -11.81 1.72 18.58
N ASN A 368 -10.50 1.72 18.31
CA ASN A 368 -9.44 1.96 19.33
C ASN A 368 -9.18 3.45 19.60
N LEU A 369 -10.20 4.30 19.37
CA LEU A 369 -10.11 5.74 19.51
C LEU A 369 -10.75 6.21 20.82
N GLY A 370 -10.18 7.28 21.37
CA GLY A 370 -10.71 8.02 22.52
C GLY A 370 -10.55 9.52 22.34
N VAL A 371 -11.23 10.29 23.18
CA VAL A 371 -11.08 11.75 23.26
C VAL A 371 -10.33 12.10 24.54
N ILE A 372 -9.55 13.19 24.54
CA ILE A 372 -8.94 13.77 25.75
C ILE A 372 -10.00 13.88 26.87
N ASP A 373 -9.64 13.53 28.11
CA ASP A 373 -10.50 13.75 29.28
C ASP A 373 -10.64 15.27 29.54
N PRO A 374 -11.87 15.82 29.52
CA PRO A 374 -12.21 17.18 29.98
C PRO A 374 -11.60 17.65 31.31
N ASN A 375 -11.08 16.74 32.13
CA ASN A 375 -10.52 17.01 33.45
C ASN A 375 -8.98 16.89 33.51
N GLU A 376 -8.26 16.65 32.40
CA GLU A 376 -6.80 16.81 32.38
C GLU A 376 -6.45 18.31 32.46
N GLU A 377 -5.78 18.70 33.56
CA GLU A 377 -5.62 20.06 34.13
C GLU A 377 -5.02 21.18 33.26
N ASP A 378 -4.85 21.00 31.95
CA ASP A 378 -4.19 22.02 31.09
C ASP A 378 -4.79 22.16 29.68
N THR A 379 -5.98 21.63 29.42
CA THR A 379 -6.68 21.83 28.13
C THR A 379 -7.98 22.59 28.32
N ASP A 380 -8.19 23.63 27.50
CA ASP A 380 -9.49 24.32 27.40
C ASP A 380 -10.52 23.35 26.81
N THR A 381 -11.14 22.56 27.69
CA THR A 381 -12.17 21.58 27.40
C THR A 381 -13.29 22.12 26.52
N ALA A 382 -13.64 23.40 26.67
CA ALA A 382 -14.65 24.04 25.84
C ALA A 382 -14.14 24.24 24.39
N ALA A 383 -12.87 24.61 24.22
CA ALA A 383 -12.23 24.70 22.92
C ALA A 383 -12.12 23.31 22.23
N ALA A 384 -11.71 22.28 22.97
CA ALA A 384 -11.64 20.91 22.45
C ALA A 384 -13.00 20.40 21.94
N MET A 385 -14.05 20.55 22.76
CA MET A 385 -15.42 20.17 22.35
C MET A 385 -15.92 20.97 21.14
N LYS A 386 -15.54 22.25 21.02
CA LYS A 386 -15.88 23.08 19.86
C LYS A 386 -15.19 22.61 18.58
N GLN A 387 -13.93 22.19 18.66
CA GLN A 387 -13.21 21.60 17.51
C GLN A 387 -13.88 20.28 17.08
N LEU A 388 -14.20 19.41 18.04
CA LEU A 388 -14.87 18.14 17.72
C LEU A 388 -16.23 18.34 17.03
N GLN A 389 -17.05 19.26 17.54
CA GLN A 389 -18.32 19.64 16.89
C GLN A 389 -18.13 20.23 15.49
N LYS A 390 -17.01 20.93 15.26
CA LYS A 390 -16.67 21.46 13.92
C LYS A 390 -16.34 20.31 12.97
N ALA A 391 -15.49 19.36 13.36
CA ALA A 391 -15.18 18.17 12.57
C ALA A 391 -16.45 17.35 12.26
N GLN A 392 -17.29 17.11 13.28
CA GLN A 392 -18.57 16.41 13.12
C GLN A 392 -19.47 17.09 12.08
N LYS A 393 -19.68 18.40 12.19
CA LYS A 393 -20.50 19.16 11.23
C LYS A 393 -19.96 19.11 9.79
N ILE A 394 -18.64 18.97 9.62
CA ILE A 394 -18.03 18.83 8.31
C ILE A 394 -18.36 17.45 7.73
N LEU A 395 -18.16 16.37 8.50
CA LEU A 395 -18.49 15.01 8.07
C LEU A 395 -20.00 14.82 7.83
N GLU A 396 -20.87 15.43 8.65
CA GLU A 396 -22.32 15.42 8.44
C GLU A 396 -22.72 16.04 7.08
N ARG A 397 -21.93 16.96 6.52
CA ARG A 397 -22.20 17.53 5.19
C ARG A 397 -21.80 16.57 4.07
N VAL A 398 -20.79 15.75 4.30
CA VAL A 398 -20.33 14.71 3.38
C VAL A 398 -21.35 13.56 3.35
N THR A 399 -21.78 13.08 4.52
CA THR A 399 -22.69 11.93 4.64
C THR A 399 -24.14 12.26 4.31
N ASN A 400 -24.60 13.49 4.55
CA ASN A 400 -25.90 13.94 4.07
C ASN A 400 -25.83 14.37 2.60
N GLU A 401 -25.77 13.41 1.69
CA GLU A 401 -25.65 13.58 0.22
C GLU A 401 -26.58 14.65 -0.38
N ARG A 402 -27.74 14.93 0.26
CA ARG A 402 -28.69 15.99 -0.16
C ARG A 402 -28.18 17.43 0.03
N ARG A 403 -27.08 17.64 0.77
CA ARG A 403 -26.55 18.97 1.14
C ARG A 403 -25.19 19.29 0.54
N LEU A 404 -24.57 18.40 -0.23
CA LEU A 404 -23.44 18.79 -1.05
C LEU A 404 -23.95 19.88 -2.00
N PRO A 405 -23.41 21.11 -1.91
CA PRO A 405 -24.00 22.24 -2.60
C PRO A 405 -24.04 21.92 -4.10
N LYS A 406 -25.26 21.93 -4.65
CA LYS A 406 -25.51 21.86 -6.09
C LYS A 406 -24.97 23.15 -6.68
N PHE A 407 -23.66 23.24 -6.87
CA PHE A 407 -23.06 24.38 -7.54
C PHE A 407 -23.30 24.21 -9.04
N ASN A 408 -24.03 25.19 -9.59
CA ASN A 408 -24.30 25.31 -11.01
C ASN A 408 -22.99 25.25 -11.81
N ARG A 409 -23.04 24.54 -12.93
CA ARG A 409 -21.91 24.23 -13.82
C ARG A 409 -21.14 25.46 -14.26
#